data_AF-A0A535RGJ1-F1
#
_entry.id   AF-A0A535RGJ1-F1
#
_cell.length_a   1.000
_cell.length_b   1.000
_cell.length_c   1.000
_cell.angle_alpha   90.00
_cell.angle_beta   90.00
_cell.angle_gamma   90.00
#
_symmetry.space_group_name_H-M   'P 1'
#
loop_
_entity.id
_entity.type
_entity.pdbx_description
1 polymer ?
#
loop_
_entity_poly.entity_id
_entity_poly.type
_entity_poly.pdbx_seq_one_letter_code
_entity_poly.pdbx_strand_id
1 'polypeptide(L)'
;ANLQLTAVLILLAGLFPALAVLALGDRRLHFPKGARWPTSWRRFTLAIVSGATMGVLVAGLLELAFQVLLVRGQGVDPYLCLNRPEAPICQDPKVYNLLLIAVAVIAPVVEEAVKPLGVIILIGRIRSAAEAFVLGLACGIGFDLIETSGYISANYNDWLSTALIRTGAGLLHGFGAAMVALGWYYLVHPGKKHVLKAFGCWLYAVAQHALWNGSWGLVLLPAPFGQFFNNLMLTIGAVTLPYYVIINIAEALFMLGFFLYITGRIRGVEVEKQAR
;
A
#
# COMPACT_ATOMS: atom_id res chain seq x y z
N ALA A 1 13.85 -0.06 -30.38
CA ALA A 1 13.79 0.88 -29.24
C ALA A 1 15.17 0.98 -28.60
N ASN A 2 15.53 2.13 -28.04
CA ASN A 2 16.80 2.27 -27.32
C ASN A 2 16.66 1.61 -25.94
N LEU A 3 17.25 0.42 -25.77
CA LEU A 3 17.12 -0.41 -24.56
C LEU A 3 17.56 0.33 -23.30
N GLN A 4 18.63 1.15 -23.39
CA GLN A 4 19.13 1.93 -22.26
C GLN A 4 18.12 3.01 -21.85
N LEU A 5 17.53 3.70 -22.82
CA LEU A 5 16.49 4.70 -22.56
C LEU A 5 15.25 4.06 -21.91
N THR A 6 14.79 2.92 -22.43
CA THR A 6 13.63 2.21 -21.88
C THR A 6 13.88 1.76 -20.43
N ALA A 7 15.07 1.23 -20.13
CA ALA A 7 15.44 0.84 -18.77
C ALA A 7 15.43 2.04 -17.80
N VAL A 8 15.96 3.19 -18.23
CA VAL A 8 15.93 4.43 -17.43
C VAL A 8 14.49 4.87 -17.17
N LEU A 9 13.62 4.86 -18.19
CA LEU A 9 12.22 5.27 -18.04
C LEU A 9 11.45 4.35 -17.09
N ILE A 10 11.68 3.03 -17.17
CA ILE A 10 11.09 2.05 -16.25
C ILE A 10 11.51 2.34 -14.80
N LEU A 11 12.80 2.57 -14.57
CA LEU A 11 13.32 2.90 -13.24
C LEU A 11 12.69 4.19 -12.70
N LEU A 12 12.66 5.26 -13.50
CA LEU A 12 12.07 6.53 -13.07
C LEU A 12 10.57 6.40 -12.77
N ALA A 13 9.83 5.64 -13.58
CA ALA A 13 8.41 5.42 -13.40
C ALA A 13 8.10 4.61 -12.11
N GLY A 14 8.95 3.65 -11.75
CA GLY A 14 8.80 2.91 -10.49
C GLY A 14 9.22 3.69 -9.23
N LEU A 15 10.16 4.63 -9.35
CA LEU A 15 10.72 5.34 -8.19
C LEU A 15 10.03 6.67 -7.87
N PHE A 16 9.80 7.51 -8.88
CA PHE A 16 9.44 8.92 -8.66
C PHE A 16 8.07 9.15 -8.02
N PRO A 17 6.98 8.44 -8.39
CA PRO A 17 5.70 8.62 -7.73
C PRO A 17 5.77 8.39 -6.22
N ALA A 18 6.42 7.31 -5.79
CA ALA A 18 6.59 6.97 -4.39
C ALA A 18 7.42 8.01 -3.63
N LEU A 19 8.57 8.40 -4.20
CA LEU A 19 9.45 9.41 -3.59
C LEU A 19 8.80 10.81 -3.53
N ALA A 20 7.91 11.14 -4.47
CA ALA A 20 7.15 12.38 -4.44
C ALA A 20 6.18 12.43 -3.24
N VAL A 21 5.49 11.32 -2.95
CA VAL A 21 4.61 11.20 -1.77
C VAL A 21 5.42 11.33 -0.47
N LEU A 22 6.57 10.66 -0.41
CA LEU A 22 7.49 10.74 0.73
C LEU A 22 7.95 12.18 0.99
N ALA A 23 8.45 12.85 -0.06
CA ALA A 23 8.92 14.22 0.00
C ALA A 23 7.80 15.21 0.37
N LEU A 24 6.59 15.00 -0.15
CA LEU A 24 5.43 15.81 0.22
C LEU A 24 5.12 15.68 1.71
N GLY A 25 5.03 14.45 2.24
CA GLY A 25 4.71 14.20 3.65
C GLY A 25 5.72 14.80 4.61
N ASP A 26 7.00 14.54 4.36
CA ASP A 26 8.09 15.06 5.19
C ASP A 26 8.12 16.59 5.17
N ARG A 27 7.98 17.21 3.98
CA ARG A 27 7.92 18.67 3.84
C ARG A 27 6.70 19.29 4.52
N ARG A 28 5.55 18.63 4.50
CA ARG A 28 4.34 19.14 5.18
C ARG A 28 4.53 19.18 6.70
N LEU A 29 5.21 18.19 7.26
CA LEU A 29 5.46 18.09 8.70
C LEU A 29 6.66 18.93 9.15
N HIS A 30 7.58 19.27 8.25
CA HIS A 30 8.66 20.24 8.46
C HIS A 30 8.24 21.71 8.16
N PHE A 31 6.95 22.04 8.12
CA PHE A 31 6.48 23.41 7.86
C PHE A 31 6.07 24.15 9.14
N PRO A 32 6.41 25.45 9.32
CA PRO A 32 7.18 26.34 8.42
C PRO A 32 8.68 26.02 8.40
N LYS A 33 9.47 26.59 7.46
CA LYS A 33 10.91 26.26 7.24
C LYS A 33 11.81 26.26 8.49
N GLY A 34 11.42 26.96 9.56
CA GLY A 34 12.14 26.97 10.85
C GLY A 34 11.74 25.85 11.82
N ALA A 35 10.74 25.04 11.49
CA ALA A 35 10.28 23.93 12.32
C ALA A 35 11.35 22.83 12.38
N ARG A 36 11.42 22.12 13.50
CA ARG A 36 12.33 20.98 13.62
C ARG A 36 11.91 19.85 12.69
N TRP A 37 12.89 19.15 12.12
CA TRP A 37 12.64 17.92 11.37
C TRP A 37 11.96 16.89 12.26
N PRO A 38 10.93 16.16 11.75
CA PRO A 38 10.22 15.16 12.54
C PRO A 38 11.13 14.03 13.03
N THR A 39 12.15 13.67 12.24
CA THR A 39 13.10 12.62 12.59
C THR A 39 14.51 12.91 12.08
N SER A 40 15.46 12.02 12.36
CA SER A 40 16.84 12.10 11.86
C SER A 40 17.02 11.25 10.59
N TRP A 41 17.97 11.63 9.74
CA TRP A 41 18.33 10.87 8.53
C TRP A 41 18.59 9.38 8.82
N ARG A 42 19.30 9.06 9.92
CA ARG A 42 19.59 7.67 10.29
C ARG A 42 18.33 6.84 10.54
N ARG A 43 17.35 7.40 11.26
CA ARG A 43 16.07 6.72 11.55
C ARG A 43 15.21 6.60 10.29
N PHE A 44 15.21 7.65 9.47
CA PHE A 44 14.51 7.66 8.19
C PHE A 44 15.05 6.60 7.22
N THR A 45 16.37 6.52 7.06
CA THR A 45 17.03 5.49 6.23
C THR A 45 16.75 4.09 6.76
N LEU A 46 16.80 3.88 8.07
CA LEU A 46 16.43 2.60 8.67
C LEU A 46 14.99 2.22 8.34
N ALA A 47 14.05 3.17 8.44
CA ALA A 47 12.64 2.92 8.15
C ALA A 47 12.41 2.53 6.69
N ILE A 48 12.92 3.30 5.72
CA ILE A 48 12.74 2.97 4.30
C ILE A 48 13.40 1.64 3.92
N VAL A 49 14.61 1.36 4.41
CA VAL A 49 15.30 0.07 4.16
C VAL A 49 14.53 -1.07 4.82
N SER A 50 14.02 -0.88 6.04
CA SER A 50 13.22 -1.87 6.74
C SER A 50 11.94 -2.21 5.97
N GLY A 51 11.27 -1.22 5.40
CA GLY A 51 10.09 -1.44 4.56
C GLY A 51 10.41 -2.26 3.31
N ALA A 52 11.47 -1.86 2.60
CA ALA A 52 11.94 -2.51 1.38
C ALA A 52 12.53 -3.93 1.59
N THR A 53 12.84 -4.31 2.82
CA THR A 53 13.47 -5.60 3.13
C THR A 53 12.59 -6.42 4.07
N MET A 54 12.64 -6.14 5.37
CA MET A 54 11.90 -6.88 6.39
C MET A 54 10.40 -6.85 6.14
N GLY A 55 9.82 -5.70 5.76
CA GLY A 55 8.39 -5.58 5.46
C GLY A 55 7.97 -6.55 4.35
N VAL A 56 8.64 -6.47 3.20
CA VAL A 56 8.40 -7.35 2.04
C VAL A 56 8.64 -8.82 2.39
N LEU A 57 9.75 -9.14 3.07
CA LEU A 57 10.10 -10.51 3.42
C LEU A 57 9.07 -11.14 4.37
N VAL A 58 8.69 -10.43 5.43
CA VAL A 58 7.73 -10.95 6.42
C VAL A 58 6.34 -11.05 5.81
N ALA A 59 5.90 -10.07 5.01
CA ALA A 59 4.65 -10.14 4.27
C ALA A 59 4.60 -11.38 3.37
N GLY A 60 5.61 -11.55 2.51
CA GLY A 60 5.69 -12.67 1.59
C GLY A 60 5.72 -14.04 2.29
N LEU A 61 6.44 -14.17 3.41
CA LEU A 61 6.46 -15.42 4.19
C LEU A 61 5.09 -15.72 4.82
N LEU A 62 4.42 -14.70 5.38
CA LEU A 62 3.10 -14.88 5.99
C LEU A 62 2.04 -15.18 4.94
N GLU A 63 2.03 -14.46 3.82
CA GLU A 63 1.13 -14.71 2.69
C GLU A 63 1.35 -16.10 2.11
N LEU A 64 2.61 -16.53 1.91
CA LEU A 64 2.90 -17.89 1.47
C LEU A 64 2.38 -18.93 2.47
N ALA A 65 2.58 -18.70 3.78
CA ALA A 65 2.06 -19.60 4.80
C ALA A 65 0.53 -19.67 4.78
N PHE A 66 -0.15 -18.52 4.65
CA PHE A 66 -1.61 -18.46 4.52
C PHE A 66 -2.09 -19.15 3.25
N GLN A 67 -1.45 -18.92 2.10
CA GLN A 67 -1.76 -19.61 0.84
C GLN A 67 -1.61 -21.12 1.00
N VAL A 68 -0.48 -21.60 1.56
CA VAL A 68 -0.29 -23.04 1.83
C VAL A 68 -1.37 -23.59 2.74
N LEU A 69 -1.77 -22.88 3.78
CA LEU A 69 -2.86 -23.31 4.69
C LEU A 69 -4.23 -23.32 4.01
N LEU A 70 -4.52 -22.34 3.15
CA LEU A 70 -5.77 -22.28 2.38
C LEU A 70 -5.86 -23.40 1.35
N VAL A 71 -4.72 -23.78 0.76
CA VAL A 71 -4.62 -24.85 -0.25
C VAL A 71 -4.57 -26.24 0.38
N ARG A 72 -4.10 -26.35 1.63
CA ARG A 72 -4.11 -27.63 2.36
C ARG A 72 -5.54 -28.14 2.52
N GLY A 73 -5.86 -29.19 1.76
CA GLY A 73 -7.19 -29.81 1.72
C GLY A 73 -8.05 -29.42 0.52
N GLN A 74 -7.59 -28.48 -0.32
CA GLN A 74 -8.15 -28.22 -1.64
C GLN A 74 -7.57 -29.26 -2.60
N GLY A 75 -8.42 -29.99 -3.33
CA GLY A 75 -7.98 -30.88 -4.42
C GLY A 75 -7.52 -30.13 -5.69
N VAL A 76 -7.32 -28.82 -5.59
CA VAL A 76 -7.09 -27.90 -6.71
C VAL A 76 -5.91 -27.00 -6.38
N ASP A 77 -4.96 -26.92 -7.30
CA ASP A 77 -3.88 -25.95 -7.25
C ASP A 77 -4.41 -24.56 -7.65
N PRO A 78 -4.44 -23.54 -6.77
CA PRO A 78 -4.94 -22.22 -7.15
C PRO A 78 -4.10 -21.54 -8.21
N TYR A 79 -2.81 -21.88 -8.34
CA TYR A 79 -1.96 -21.34 -9.41
C TYR A 79 -2.40 -21.85 -10.77
N LEU A 80 -3.01 -23.04 -10.85
CA LEU A 80 -3.66 -23.51 -12.07
C LEU A 80 -4.83 -22.59 -12.45
N CYS A 81 -5.61 -22.13 -11.48
CA CYS A 81 -6.78 -21.28 -11.71
C CYS A 81 -6.46 -19.82 -12.00
N LEU A 82 -5.32 -19.33 -11.49
CA LEU A 82 -4.75 -18.05 -11.91
C LEU A 82 -4.26 -18.07 -13.35
N ASN A 83 -3.59 -19.16 -13.76
CA ASN A 83 -2.98 -19.27 -15.10
C ASN A 83 -3.93 -19.80 -16.19
N ARG A 84 -4.95 -20.57 -15.81
CA ARG A 84 -5.97 -21.17 -16.68
C ARG A 84 -7.34 -21.07 -16.02
N PRO A 85 -7.90 -19.85 -15.90
CA PRO A 85 -9.19 -19.65 -15.25
C PRO A 85 -10.30 -20.49 -15.90
N GLU A 86 -10.23 -20.75 -17.20
CA GLU A 86 -11.18 -21.56 -17.96
C GLU A 86 -11.18 -23.07 -17.63
N ALA A 87 -10.22 -23.58 -16.83
CA ALA A 87 -10.21 -24.98 -16.46
C ALA A 87 -11.49 -25.36 -15.67
N PRO A 88 -12.15 -26.50 -15.95
CA PRO A 88 -13.41 -26.86 -15.30
C PRO A 88 -13.33 -26.92 -13.77
N ILE A 89 -12.18 -27.34 -13.24
CA ILE A 89 -11.91 -27.42 -11.81
C ILE A 89 -11.77 -26.03 -11.15
N CYS A 90 -11.44 -25.02 -11.96
CA CYS A 90 -11.30 -23.64 -11.54
C CYS A 90 -12.62 -22.90 -11.53
N GLN A 91 -13.63 -23.37 -12.27
CA GLN A 91 -14.98 -22.84 -12.24
C GLN A 91 -15.76 -23.18 -10.95
N ASP A 92 -15.15 -23.87 -9.97
CA ASP A 92 -15.73 -24.04 -8.63
C ASP A 92 -15.77 -22.68 -7.91
N PRO A 93 -16.97 -22.18 -7.52
CA PRO A 93 -17.10 -20.93 -6.78
C PRO A 93 -16.24 -20.83 -5.52
N LYS A 94 -15.90 -21.97 -4.89
CA LYS A 94 -15.07 -22.01 -3.68
C LYS A 94 -13.64 -21.56 -3.93
N VAL A 95 -13.02 -21.97 -5.04
CA VAL A 95 -11.62 -21.64 -5.34
C VAL A 95 -11.47 -20.14 -5.64
N TYR A 96 -12.39 -19.61 -6.44
CA TYR A 96 -12.46 -18.18 -6.77
C TYR A 96 -12.71 -17.29 -5.54
N ASN A 97 -13.65 -17.68 -4.67
CA ASN A 97 -13.90 -16.95 -3.42
C ASN A 97 -12.67 -16.95 -2.51
N LEU A 98 -11.91 -18.05 -2.45
CA LEU A 98 -10.68 -18.12 -1.65
C LEU A 98 -9.57 -17.23 -2.21
N LEU A 99 -9.39 -17.18 -3.53
CA LEU A 99 -8.44 -16.27 -4.18
C LEU A 99 -8.80 -14.80 -3.93
N LEU A 100 -10.09 -14.45 -4.04
CA LEU A 100 -10.57 -13.11 -3.72
C LEU A 100 -10.31 -12.75 -2.25
N ILE A 101 -10.62 -13.64 -1.32
CA ILE A 101 -10.33 -13.43 0.12
C ILE A 101 -8.83 -13.26 0.36
N ALA A 102 -8.00 -14.07 -0.30
CA ALA A 102 -6.55 -13.98 -0.17
C ALA A 102 -6.02 -12.60 -0.59
N VAL A 103 -6.44 -12.13 -1.78
CA VAL A 103 -5.95 -10.87 -2.38
C VAL A 103 -6.58 -9.63 -1.74
N ALA A 104 -7.87 -9.66 -1.44
CA ALA A 104 -8.61 -8.48 -0.98
C ALA A 104 -8.73 -8.37 0.55
N VAL A 105 -8.42 -9.43 1.31
CA VAL A 105 -8.55 -9.42 2.77
C VAL A 105 -7.24 -9.82 3.44
N ILE A 106 -6.72 -11.01 3.15
CA ILE A 106 -5.56 -11.55 3.86
C ILE A 106 -4.31 -10.73 3.58
N ALA A 107 -3.96 -10.52 2.30
CA ALA A 107 -2.79 -9.74 1.93
C ALA A 107 -2.84 -8.31 2.52
N PRO A 108 -3.93 -7.51 2.37
CA PRO A 108 -4.04 -6.20 3.00
C PRO A 108 -3.87 -6.23 4.53
N VAL A 109 -4.48 -7.18 5.23
CA VAL A 109 -4.34 -7.30 6.69
C VAL A 109 -2.89 -7.60 7.09
N VAL A 110 -2.25 -8.55 6.39
CA VAL A 110 -0.87 -8.95 6.66
C VAL A 110 0.08 -7.81 6.35
N GLU A 111 0.02 -7.28 5.13
CA GLU A 111 0.91 -6.25 4.65
C GLU A 111 0.85 -4.98 5.50
N GLU A 112 -0.34 -4.46 5.79
CA GLU A 112 -0.47 -3.23 6.58
C GLU A 112 0.01 -3.42 8.03
N ALA A 113 -0.08 -4.65 8.57
CA ALA A 113 0.46 -4.95 9.89
C ALA A 113 2.00 -5.01 9.91
N VAL A 114 2.63 -5.45 8.81
CA VAL A 114 4.08 -5.72 8.78
C VAL A 114 4.91 -4.62 8.11
N LYS A 115 4.34 -3.84 7.19
CA LYS A 115 4.99 -2.69 6.55
C LYS A 115 5.73 -1.79 7.54
N PRO A 116 5.11 -1.34 8.66
CA PRO A 116 5.75 -0.40 9.55
C PRO A 116 6.63 -1.05 10.62
N LEU A 117 6.95 -2.34 10.58
CA LEU A 117 7.74 -3.03 11.64
C LEU A 117 9.06 -2.31 11.99
N GLY A 118 9.70 -1.61 11.05
CA GLY A 118 10.88 -0.79 11.33
C GLY A 118 10.64 0.32 12.39
N VAL A 119 9.39 0.81 12.48
CA VAL A 119 8.94 1.76 13.50
C VAL A 119 8.85 1.11 14.87
N ILE A 120 8.42 -0.16 14.97
CA ILE A 120 8.34 -0.88 16.26
C ILE A 120 9.69 -0.94 16.94
N ILE A 121 10.78 -1.15 16.19
CA ILE A 121 12.15 -1.18 16.73
C ILE A 121 12.50 0.16 17.43
N LEU A 122 11.92 1.27 16.96
CA LEU A 122 12.17 2.61 17.46
C LEU A 122 11.07 3.12 18.41
N ILE A 123 9.98 2.36 18.64
CA ILE A 123 8.73 2.89 19.21
C ILE A 123 8.92 3.59 20.57
N GLY A 124 9.77 3.04 21.45
CA GLY A 124 10.08 3.64 22.76
C GLY A 124 10.95 4.90 22.70
N ARG A 125 11.46 5.28 21.52
CA ARG A 125 12.31 6.46 21.27
C ARG A 125 11.65 7.48 20.33
N ILE A 126 10.41 7.22 19.90
CA ILE A 126 9.62 8.12 19.08
C ILE A 126 9.06 9.24 19.97
N ARG A 127 9.28 10.49 19.57
CA ARG A 127 9.02 11.67 20.41
C ARG A 127 7.74 12.41 20.04
N SER A 128 7.17 12.14 18.87
CA SER A 128 5.99 12.83 18.38
C SER A 128 5.18 11.99 17.40
N ALA A 129 3.92 12.39 17.23
CA ALA A 129 3.05 11.85 16.18
C ALA A 129 3.62 12.09 14.78
N ALA A 130 4.28 13.24 14.57
CA ALA A 130 4.95 13.57 13.31
C ALA A 130 6.11 12.61 13.02
N GLU A 131 6.92 12.28 14.03
CA GLU A 131 8.00 11.29 13.89
C GLU A 131 7.45 9.91 13.55
N ALA A 132 6.42 9.45 14.27
CA ALA A 132 5.77 8.17 14.00
C ALA A 132 5.24 8.09 12.56
N PHE A 133 4.56 9.15 12.12
CA PHE A 133 3.99 9.25 10.79
C PHE A 133 5.06 9.21 9.70
N VAL A 134 6.12 10.01 9.81
CA VAL A 134 7.20 10.05 8.80
C VAL A 134 7.96 8.72 8.73
N LEU A 135 8.23 8.09 9.87
CA LEU A 135 8.90 6.79 9.87
C LEU A 135 8.00 5.69 9.28
N GLY A 136 6.71 5.68 9.59
CA GLY A 136 5.75 4.77 8.96
C GLY A 136 5.62 5.02 7.46
N LEU A 137 5.55 6.29 7.04
CA LEU A 137 5.54 6.70 5.63
C LEU A 137 6.77 6.18 4.90
N ALA A 138 7.96 6.34 5.48
CA ALA A 138 9.21 5.84 4.91
C ALA A 138 9.20 4.31 4.77
N CYS A 139 8.73 3.57 5.78
CA CYS A 139 8.57 2.12 5.67
C CYS A 139 7.63 1.72 4.52
N GLY A 140 6.45 2.33 4.44
CA GLY A 140 5.48 2.02 3.39
C GLY A 140 6.00 2.34 1.99
N ILE A 141 6.72 3.45 1.83
CA ILE A 141 7.38 3.79 0.56
C ILE A 141 8.47 2.80 0.20
N GLY A 142 9.28 2.36 1.17
CA GLY A 142 10.26 1.30 0.94
C GLY A 142 9.63 0.01 0.40
N PHE A 143 8.48 -0.38 0.97
CA PHE A 143 7.71 -1.54 0.50
C PHE A 143 7.21 -1.34 -0.93
N ASP A 144 6.57 -0.20 -1.21
CA ASP A 144 6.05 0.15 -2.54
C ASP A 144 7.12 0.11 -3.63
N LEU A 145 8.33 0.63 -3.35
CA LEU A 145 9.42 0.63 -4.32
C LEU A 145 9.76 -0.78 -4.82
N ILE A 146 9.74 -1.77 -3.93
CA ILE A 146 10.01 -3.18 -4.28
C ILE A 146 8.83 -3.79 -5.00
N GLU A 147 7.63 -3.62 -4.46
CA GLU A 147 6.42 -4.21 -5.01
C GLU A 147 6.10 -3.66 -6.41
N THR A 148 6.08 -2.34 -6.58
CA THR A 148 5.84 -1.68 -7.87
C THR A 148 6.90 -2.08 -8.89
N SER A 149 8.18 -2.18 -8.48
CA SER A 149 9.24 -2.68 -9.37
C SER A 149 9.04 -4.14 -9.74
N GLY A 150 8.56 -4.98 -8.80
CA GLY A 150 8.17 -6.37 -9.05
C GLY A 150 7.05 -6.49 -10.07
N TYR A 151 5.97 -5.71 -9.93
CA TYR A 151 4.87 -5.66 -10.88
C TYR A 151 5.31 -5.22 -12.28
N ILE A 152 6.11 -4.15 -12.37
CA ILE A 152 6.63 -3.67 -13.67
C ILE A 152 7.53 -4.73 -14.32
N SER A 153 8.37 -5.40 -13.53
CA SER A 153 9.23 -6.48 -14.01
C SER A 153 8.43 -7.69 -14.49
N ALA A 154 7.38 -8.09 -13.74
CA ALA A 154 6.54 -9.22 -14.09
C ALA A 154 5.73 -8.98 -15.38
N ASN A 155 5.37 -7.72 -15.64
CA ASN A 155 4.62 -7.32 -16.85
C ASN A 155 5.46 -6.45 -17.79
N TYR A 156 6.73 -6.81 -18.02
CA TYR A 156 7.70 -5.99 -18.77
C TYR A 156 7.20 -5.58 -20.18
N ASN A 157 6.46 -6.45 -20.88
CA ASN A 157 5.94 -6.14 -22.21
C ASN A 157 4.89 -5.02 -22.22
N ASP A 158 4.23 -4.78 -21.09
CA ASP A 158 3.23 -3.72 -20.89
C ASP A 158 3.60 -2.85 -19.66
N TRP A 159 4.91 -2.62 -19.49
CA TRP A 159 5.49 -1.92 -18.33
C TRP A 159 4.88 -0.53 -18.11
N LEU A 160 4.54 0.19 -19.19
CA LEU A 160 4.01 1.55 -19.11
C LEU A 160 2.61 1.56 -18.49
N SER A 161 1.73 0.68 -18.95
CA SER A 161 0.39 0.51 -18.38
C SER A 161 0.46 0.13 -16.91
N THR A 162 1.33 -0.83 -16.57
CA THR A 162 1.57 -1.22 -15.17
C THR A 162 2.09 -0.05 -14.34
N ALA A 163 3.10 0.68 -14.80
CA ALA A 163 3.64 1.83 -14.08
C ALA A 163 2.59 2.93 -13.86
N LEU A 164 1.74 3.21 -14.86
CA LEU A 164 0.67 4.18 -14.75
C LEU A 164 -0.34 3.79 -13.68
N ILE A 165 -0.82 2.54 -13.69
CA ILE A 165 -1.76 2.01 -12.69
C ILE A 165 -1.15 2.05 -11.29
N ARG A 166 0.16 1.82 -11.17
CA ARG A 166 0.91 1.86 -9.90
C ARG A 166 1.24 3.26 -9.40
N THR A 167 0.95 4.34 -10.13
CA THR A 167 1.31 5.71 -9.71
C THR A 167 0.71 6.08 -8.34
N GLY A 168 -0.50 5.59 -8.02
CA GLY A 168 -1.17 5.83 -6.73
C GLY A 168 -0.65 4.97 -5.57
N ALA A 169 0.21 3.99 -5.84
CA ALA A 169 0.68 3.03 -4.86
C ALA A 169 1.49 3.65 -3.73
N GLY A 170 2.31 4.66 -4.03
CA GLY A 170 3.07 5.37 -2.99
C GLY A 170 2.16 5.97 -1.91
N LEU A 171 0.96 6.42 -2.28
CA LEU A 171 -0.07 6.82 -1.31
C LEU A 171 -0.62 5.60 -0.58
N LEU A 172 -1.02 4.54 -1.29
CA LEU A 172 -1.56 3.31 -0.71
C LEU A 172 -0.65 2.75 0.40
N HIS A 173 0.58 2.36 0.05
CA HIS A 173 1.51 1.70 0.99
C HIS A 173 2.11 2.72 1.96
N GLY A 174 2.53 3.89 1.46
CA GLY A 174 3.14 4.93 2.27
C GLY A 174 2.19 5.48 3.33
N PHE A 175 1.01 5.94 2.94
CA PHE A 175 0.05 6.51 3.89
C PHE A 175 -0.56 5.42 4.79
N GLY A 176 -0.85 4.23 4.26
CA GLY A 176 -1.30 3.08 5.06
C GLY A 176 -0.34 2.78 6.21
N ALA A 177 0.95 2.58 5.91
CA ALA A 177 1.97 2.33 6.91
C ALA A 177 2.16 3.51 7.89
N ALA A 178 2.06 4.76 7.40
CA ALA A 178 2.11 5.95 8.25
C ALA A 178 0.96 5.99 9.26
N MET A 179 -0.25 5.59 8.85
CA MET A 179 -1.42 5.53 9.73
C MET A 179 -1.27 4.43 10.77
N VAL A 180 -0.84 3.22 10.38
CA VAL A 180 -0.59 2.13 11.34
C VAL A 180 0.47 2.54 12.37
N ALA A 181 1.58 3.12 11.93
CA ALA A 181 2.63 3.63 12.82
C ALA A 181 2.12 4.74 13.77
N LEU A 182 1.28 5.65 13.26
CA LEU A 182 0.61 6.66 14.08
C LEU A 182 -0.33 6.04 15.11
N GLY A 183 -1.04 4.98 14.73
CA GLY A 183 -1.89 4.20 15.62
C GLY A 183 -1.09 3.57 16.77
N TRP A 184 0.04 2.93 16.46
CA TRP A 184 0.96 2.40 17.47
C TRP A 184 1.50 3.48 18.40
N TYR A 185 1.86 4.65 17.85
CA TYR A 185 2.26 5.80 18.65
C TYR A 185 1.19 6.22 19.66
N TYR A 186 -0.10 6.24 19.27
CA TYR A 186 -1.18 6.55 20.21
C TYR A 186 -1.37 5.50 21.30
N LEU A 187 -1.08 4.22 21.03
CA LEU A 187 -1.13 3.17 22.05
C LEU A 187 -0.03 3.36 23.11
N VAL A 188 1.19 3.71 22.69
CA VAL A 188 2.32 3.91 23.62
C VAL A 188 2.36 5.30 24.27
N HIS A 189 1.67 6.29 23.70
CA HIS A 189 1.47 7.62 24.26
C HIS A 189 -0.03 7.88 24.50
N PRO A 190 -0.65 7.19 25.48
CA PRO A 190 -2.08 7.16 25.62
C PRO A 190 -2.64 8.55 25.99
N GLY A 191 -3.53 9.04 25.13
CA GLY A 191 -4.41 10.19 25.40
C GLY A 191 -5.88 9.78 25.42
N LYS A 192 -6.79 10.75 25.29
CA LYS A 192 -8.22 10.46 25.14
C LYS A 192 -8.48 9.61 23.90
N LYS A 193 -9.26 8.53 24.07
CA LYS A 193 -9.69 7.60 23.01
C LYS A 193 -8.52 6.97 22.22
N HIS A 194 -7.38 6.73 22.87
CA HIS A 194 -6.17 6.23 22.21
C HIS A 194 -6.37 4.89 21.50
N VAL A 195 -7.06 3.92 22.11
CA VAL A 195 -7.37 2.63 21.46
C VAL A 195 -8.25 2.82 20.22
N LEU A 196 -9.29 3.66 20.31
CA LEU A 196 -10.17 3.93 19.17
C LEU A 196 -9.41 4.62 18.03
N LYS A 197 -8.50 5.55 18.33
CA LYS A 197 -7.64 6.18 17.33
C LYS A 197 -6.72 5.16 16.67
N ALA A 198 -6.09 4.29 17.46
CA ALA A 198 -5.21 3.25 16.95
C ALA A 198 -5.95 2.27 16.04
N PHE A 199 -7.11 1.79 16.48
CA PHE A 199 -7.98 0.94 15.68
C PHE A 199 -8.45 1.65 14.40
N GLY A 200 -8.87 2.92 14.49
CA GLY A 200 -9.28 3.69 13.31
C GLY A 200 -8.15 3.89 12.30
N CYS A 201 -6.90 4.06 12.75
CA CYS A 201 -5.77 4.17 11.85
C CYS A 201 -5.44 2.84 11.15
N TRP A 202 -5.46 1.73 11.90
CA TRP A 202 -5.26 0.39 11.33
C TRP A 202 -6.39 0.01 10.38
N LEU A 203 -7.64 0.23 10.78
CA LEU A 203 -8.82 -0.06 9.97
C LEU A 203 -8.80 0.74 8.67
N TYR A 204 -8.44 2.03 8.73
CA TYR A 204 -8.27 2.83 7.51
C TYR A 204 -7.23 2.21 6.58
N ALA A 205 -6.04 1.89 7.07
CA ALA A 205 -4.95 1.34 6.27
C ALA A 205 -5.32 0.01 5.61
N VAL A 206 -6.00 -0.88 6.34
CA VAL A 206 -6.48 -2.16 5.80
C VAL A 206 -7.62 -1.94 4.82
N ALA A 207 -8.59 -1.07 5.12
CA ALA A 207 -9.77 -0.88 4.28
C ALA A 207 -9.42 -0.28 2.92
N GLN A 208 -8.58 0.76 2.87
CA GLN A 208 -8.11 1.33 1.59
C GLN A 208 -7.30 0.31 0.78
N HIS A 209 -6.45 -0.47 1.43
CA HIS A 209 -5.67 -1.47 0.70
C HIS A 209 -6.55 -2.64 0.21
N ALA A 210 -7.52 -3.08 1.01
CA ALA A 210 -8.53 -4.06 0.62
C ALA A 210 -9.41 -3.57 -0.54
N LEU A 211 -9.77 -2.28 -0.57
CA LEU A 211 -10.51 -1.67 -1.67
C LEU A 211 -9.66 -1.62 -2.95
N TRP A 212 -8.41 -1.20 -2.85
CA TRP A 212 -7.48 -1.17 -3.99
C TRP A 212 -7.26 -2.55 -4.61
N ASN A 213 -7.00 -3.57 -3.78
CA ASN A 213 -6.80 -4.95 -4.26
C ASN A 213 -8.11 -5.60 -4.70
N GLY A 214 -9.18 -5.36 -3.94
CA GLY A 214 -10.51 -5.88 -4.22
C GLY A 214 -11.11 -5.30 -5.49
N SER A 215 -10.78 -4.04 -5.85
CA SER A 215 -11.28 -3.40 -7.07
C SER A 215 -10.88 -4.20 -8.30
N TRP A 216 -9.62 -4.63 -8.41
CA TRP A 216 -9.17 -5.58 -9.43
C TRP A 216 -9.69 -6.99 -9.14
N GLY A 217 -9.65 -7.42 -7.88
CA GLY A 217 -10.02 -8.77 -7.45
C GLY A 217 -11.44 -9.22 -7.83
N LEU A 218 -12.38 -8.32 -8.15
CA LEU A 218 -13.72 -8.69 -8.63
C LEU A 218 -13.69 -9.56 -9.90
N VAL A 219 -12.62 -9.50 -10.70
CA VAL A 219 -12.44 -10.42 -11.84
C VAL A 219 -12.29 -11.89 -11.40
N LEU A 220 -11.92 -12.13 -10.14
CA LEU A 220 -11.81 -13.44 -9.51
C LEU A 220 -13.16 -13.93 -8.97
N LEU A 221 -14.28 -13.26 -9.27
CA LEU A 221 -15.60 -13.81 -8.95
C LEU A 221 -15.99 -14.91 -9.96
N PRO A 222 -16.80 -15.90 -9.56
CA PRO A 222 -17.31 -16.90 -10.49
C PRO A 222 -18.13 -16.26 -11.62
N ALA A 223 -18.21 -16.96 -12.76
CA ALA A 223 -19.09 -16.56 -13.85
C ALA A 223 -20.56 -16.49 -13.36
N PRO A 224 -21.35 -15.50 -13.81
CA PRO A 224 -21.03 -14.52 -14.85
C PRO A 224 -20.31 -13.25 -14.36
N PHE A 225 -20.17 -13.05 -13.05
CA PHE A 225 -19.72 -11.77 -12.48
C PHE A 225 -18.26 -11.45 -12.77
N GLY A 226 -17.34 -12.40 -12.58
CA GLY A 226 -15.92 -12.15 -12.89
C GLY A 226 -15.69 -11.83 -14.37
N GLN A 227 -16.39 -12.53 -15.27
CA GLN A 227 -16.35 -12.26 -16.72
C GLN A 227 -16.91 -10.87 -17.05
N PHE A 228 -18.00 -10.47 -16.39
CA PHE A 228 -18.54 -9.12 -16.56
C PHE A 228 -17.49 -8.05 -16.20
N PHE A 229 -16.83 -8.16 -15.05
CA PHE A 229 -15.79 -7.21 -14.63
C PHE A 229 -14.55 -7.27 -15.53
N ASN A 230 -14.13 -8.46 -15.95
CA ASN A 230 -12.99 -8.63 -16.86
C ASN A 230 -13.22 -7.93 -18.22
N ASN A 231 -14.47 -7.90 -18.69
CA ASN A 231 -14.85 -7.26 -19.95
C ASN A 231 -15.29 -5.80 -19.79
N LEU A 232 -15.44 -5.31 -18.55
CA LEU A 232 -15.88 -3.95 -18.28
C LEU A 232 -14.73 -2.96 -18.50
N MET A 233 -14.69 -2.45 -19.73
CA MET A 233 -13.76 -1.41 -20.16
C MET A 233 -14.48 -0.06 -20.29
N LEU A 234 -13.80 1.01 -19.90
CA LEU A 234 -14.28 2.39 -20.00
C LEU A 234 -13.43 3.13 -21.02
N THR A 235 -14.07 3.63 -22.07
CA THR A 235 -13.42 4.46 -23.09
C THR A 235 -13.66 5.93 -22.78
N ILE A 236 -12.59 6.68 -22.52
CA ILE A 236 -12.60 8.12 -22.28
C ILE A 236 -11.79 8.78 -23.39
N GLY A 237 -12.48 9.39 -24.36
CA GLY A 237 -11.85 9.95 -25.55
C GLY A 237 -11.13 8.85 -26.35
N ALA A 238 -9.80 8.97 -26.49
CA ALA A 238 -8.97 8.02 -27.22
C ALA A 238 -8.39 6.88 -26.36
N VAL A 239 -8.66 6.87 -25.04
CA VAL A 239 -8.06 5.92 -24.10
C VAL A 239 -9.12 4.93 -23.63
N THR A 240 -8.79 3.64 -23.63
CA THR A 240 -9.63 2.58 -23.05
C THR A 240 -8.95 2.02 -21.82
N LEU A 241 -9.63 2.04 -20.69
CA LEU A 241 -9.11 1.61 -19.39
C LEU A 241 -10.03 0.56 -18.76
N PRO A 242 -9.49 -0.44 -18.06
CA PRO A 242 -10.29 -1.31 -17.20
C PRO A 242 -11.04 -0.52 -16.12
N TYR A 243 -12.21 -0.99 -15.71
CA TYR A 243 -13.04 -0.30 -14.71
C TYR A 243 -12.29 0.00 -13.38
N TYR A 244 -11.45 -0.93 -12.92
CA TYR A 244 -10.74 -0.80 -11.65
C TYR A 244 -9.75 0.36 -11.64
N VAL A 245 -9.27 0.80 -12.81
CA VAL A 245 -8.38 1.97 -12.92
C VAL A 245 -9.10 3.23 -12.46
N ILE A 246 -10.38 3.39 -12.80
CA ILE A 246 -11.17 4.55 -12.38
C ILE A 246 -11.43 4.51 -10.87
N ILE A 247 -11.70 3.32 -10.32
CA ILE A 247 -11.84 3.12 -8.86
C ILE A 247 -10.54 3.53 -8.16
N ASN A 248 -9.39 3.03 -8.64
CA ASN A 248 -8.09 3.33 -8.06
C ASN A 248 -7.71 4.81 -8.18
N ILE A 249 -8.09 5.49 -9.26
CA ILE A 249 -7.92 6.96 -9.38
C ILE A 249 -8.76 7.69 -8.34
N ALA A 250 -10.05 7.35 -8.22
CA ALA A 250 -10.93 7.98 -7.23
C ALA A 250 -10.43 7.73 -5.80
N GLU A 251 -9.98 6.51 -5.52
CA GLU A 251 -9.38 6.13 -4.25
C GLU A 251 -8.08 6.90 -3.99
N ALA A 252 -7.17 7.00 -4.97
CA ALA A 252 -5.94 7.78 -4.83
C ALA A 252 -6.19 9.26 -4.54
N LEU A 253 -7.20 9.86 -5.15
CA LEU A 253 -7.62 11.24 -4.86
C LEU A 253 -8.17 11.37 -3.43
N PHE A 254 -8.97 10.40 -2.99
CA PHE A 254 -9.46 10.35 -1.61
C PHE A 254 -8.31 10.20 -0.60
N MET A 255 -7.39 9.26 -0.86
CA MET A 255 -6.17 9.05 -0.06
C MET A 255 -5.35 10.33 0.02
N LEU A 256 -5.14 11.02 -1.10
CA LEU A 256 -4.42 12.29 -1.13
C LEU A 256 -5.12 13.36 -0.28
N GLY A 257 -6.44 13.53 -0.44
CA GLY A 257 -7.22 14.47 0.37
C GLY A 257 -7.10 14.19 1.86
N PHE A 258 -7.23 12.91 2.24
CA PHE A 258 -7.12 12.49 3.64
C PHE A 258 -5.69 12.60 4.19
N PHE A 259 -4.68 12.29 3.37
CA PHE A 259 -3.27 12.49 3.69
C PHE A 259 -2.96 13.96 3.99
N LEU A 260 -3.47 14.88 3.17
CA LEU A 260 -3.32 16.33 3.39
C LEU A 260 -4.03 16.79 4.67
N TYR A 261 -5.20 16.22 4.98
CA TYR A 261 -5.92 16.48 6.22
C TYR A 261 -5.12 16.00 7.45
N ILE A 262 -4.67 14.73 7.47
CA ILE A 262 -3.95 14.14 8.60
C ILE A 262 -2.62 14.86 8.85
N THR A 263 -1.82 15.10 7.81
CA THR A 263 -0.56 15.84 7.95
C THR A 263 -0.80 17.27 8.46
N GLY A 264 -1.88 17.92 8.02
CA GLY A 264 -2.31 19.22 8.54
C GLY A 264 -2.68 19.19 10.03
N ARG A 265 -3.41 18.15 10.47
CA ARG A 265 -3.81 17.96 11.88
C ARG A 265 -2.61 17.68 12.78
N ILE A 266 -1.70 16.79 12.37
CA ILE A 266 -0.49 16.47 13.14
C ILE A 266 0.37 17.71 13.32
N ARG A 267 0.59 18.47 12.23
CA ARG A 267 1.34 19.73 12.28
C ARG A 267 0.74 20.73 13.25
N GLY A 268 -0.58 20.90 13.24
CA GLY A 268 -1.28 21.83 14.15
C GLY A 268 -1.00 21.51 15.63
N VAL A 269 -1.08 20.23 16.00
CA VAL A 269 -0.79 19.79 17.38
C VAL A 269 0.65 20.06 17.78
N GLU A 270 1.61 19.87 16.88
CA GLU A 270 3.02 20.05 17.20
C GLU A 270 3.42 21.52 17.28
N VAL A 271 2.79 22.39 16.50
CA VAL A 271 2.92 23.85 16.64
C VAL A 271 2.34 24.32 17.98
N GLU A 272 1.17 23.83 18.38
CA GLU A 272 0.56 24.18 19.68
C GLU A 272 1.44 23.74 20.86
N LYS A 273 2.08 22.57 20.79
CA LYS A 273 3.01 22.11 21.82
C LYS A 273 4.29 22.94 21.90
N GLN A 274 4.78 23.45 20.78
CA GLN A 274 5.99 24.30 20.75
C GLN A 274 5.72 25.72 21.27
N ALA A 275 4.48 26.18 21.23
CA ALA A 275 4.07 27.50 21.72
C ALA A 275 3.77 27.53 23.24
N ARG A 276 3.75 26.37 23.91
CA ARG A 276 3.55 26.24 25.36
C ARG A 276 4.88 25.96 26.05
#